data_AF-A0A2E5F0A8-F1
#
_entry.id   AF-A0A2E5F0A8-F1
#
_cell.length_a   1.000
_cell.length_b   1.000
_cell.length_c   1.000
_cell.angle_alpha   90.00
_cell.angle_beta   90.00
_cell.angle_gamma   90.00
#
_symmetry.space_group_name_H-M   'P 1'
#
loop_
_entity.id
_entity.type
_entity.pdbx_description
1 polymer ?
#
loop_
_entity_poly.entity_id
_entity_poly.type
_entity_poly.pdbx_seq_one_letter_code
_entity_poly.pdbx_strand_id
1 'polypeptide(L)'
;MPTYEYRCLTPSKRGCRKQFELVRKVGERDEPALCPKCGSLSERQLSTPALAFRGNGFYVTDSRDSSTKSKNSGDTPQKPHHTED
;
A
#
# COMPACT_ATOMS: atom_id res chain seq x y z
N MET A 1 -3.23 -0.84 -20.32
CA MET A 1 -4.52 -0.43 -19.71
C MET A 1 -4.59 -1.09 -18.33
N PRO A 2 -4.76 -0.35 -17.24
CA PRO A 2 -4.70 -0.90 -15.88
C PRO A 2 -5.90 -1.79 -15.52
N THR A 3 -5.71 -2.66 -14.54
CA THR A 3 -6.75 -3.49 -13.92
C THR A 3 -7.26 -2.83 -12.64
N TYR A 4 -8.57 -2.87 -12.44
CA TYR A 4 -9.24 -2.35 -11.25
C TYR A 4 -10.13 -3.42 -10.62
N GLU A 5 -10.25 -3.38 -9.29
CA GLU A 5 -11.13 -4.26 -8.55
C GLU A 5 -12.51 -3.59 -8.38
N TYR A 6 -13.58 -4.37 -8.57
CA TYR A 6 -14.97 -3.96 -8.38
C TYR A 6 -15.68 -4.87 -7.39
N ARG A 7 -16.67 -4.32 -6.68
CA ARG A 7 -17.52 -5.06 -5.74
C ARG A 7 -18.98 -4.81 -6.04
N CYS A 8 -19.74 -5.90 -6.08
CA CYS A 8 -21.18 -5.83 -6.27
C CYS A 8 -21.89 -5.23 -5.06
N LEU A 9 -22.87 -4.34 -5.32
CA LEU A 9 -23.60 -3.56 -4.33
C LEU A 9 -24.81 -4.30 -3.72
N THR A 10 -25.17 -5.48 -4.24
CA THR A 10 -26.37 -6.21 -3.79
C THR A 10 -26.23 -6.72 -2.34
N PRO A 11 -27.20 -6.43 -1.43
CA PRO A 11 -27.14 -6.80 -0.01
C PRO A 11 -27.40 -8.30 0.27
N SER A 12 -26.87 -8.78 1.40
CA SER A 12 -26.34 -10.16 1.57
C SER A 12 -27.24 -11.18 2.29
N LYS A 13 -28.56 -11.22 2.05
CA LYS A 13 -29.40 -12.37 2.50
C LYS A 13 -29.64 -13.44 1.42
N ARG A 14 -29.57 -13.05 0.13
CA ARG A 14 -29.42 -13.94 -1.05
C ARG A 14 -28.47 -13.34 -2.12
N GLY A 15 -27.72 -12.27 -1.78
CA GLY A 15 -27.11 -11.33 -2.74
C GLY A 15 -25.66 -11.60 -3.21
N CYS A 16 -25.30 -11.06 -4.39
CA CYS A 16 -23.94 -11.02 -4.96
C CYS A 16 -23.12 -9.97 -4.21
N ARG A 17 -22.18 -10.41 -3.36
CA ARG A 17 -21.11 -9.56 -2.80
C ARG A 17 -19.74 -9.89 -3.40
N LYS A 18 -19.75 -10.41 -4.63
CA LYS A 18 -18.57 -10.90 -5.35
C LYS A 18 -17.66 -9.72 -5.69
N GLN A 19 -16.37 -9.91 -5.43
CA GLN A 19 -15.30 -9.06 -5.96
C GLN A 19 -14.78 -9.67 -7.26
N PHE A 20 -14.44 -8.82 -8.22
CA PHE A 20 -13.88 -9.21 -9.50
C PHE A 20 -13.00 -8.09 -10.07
N GLU A 21 -12.13 -8.46 -11.01
CA GLU A 21 -11.19 -7.55 -11.64
C GLU A 21 -11.64 -7.21 -13.07
N LEU A 22 -11.37 -5.97 -13.50
CA LEU A 22 -11.69 -5.50 -14.84
C LEU A 22 -10.59 -4.57 -15.37
N VAL A 23 -10.20 -4.76 -16.63
CA VAL A 23 -9.24 -3.89 -17.33
C VAL A 23 -9.99 -2.68 -17.90
N ARG A 24 -9.65 -1.46 -17.48
CA ARG A 24 -10.27 -0.22 -17.97
C ARG A 24 -9.28 0.90 -18.20
N LYS A 25 -9.64 1.86 -19.04
CA LYS A 25 -8.90 3.11 -19.16
C LYS A 25 -8.97 3.88 -17.85
N VAL A 26 -7.95 4.68 -17.57
CA VAL A 26 -7.88 5.49 -16.35
C VAL A 26 -9.07 6.44 -16.22
N GLY A 27 -9.58 6.99 -17.34
CA GLY A 27 -10.74 7.88 -17.34
C GLY A 27 -12.10 7.20 -17.10
N GLU A 28 -12.18 5.88 -17.32
CA GLU A 28 -13.41 5.09 -17.22
C GLU A 28 -13.44 4.21 -15.95
N ARG A 29 -12.42 4.36 -15.08
CA ARG A 29 -12.21 3.50 -13.91
C ARG A 29 -13.30 3.64 -12.84
N ASP A 30 -13.88 4.82 -12.70
CA ASP A 30 -14.87 5.10 -11.65
C ASP A 30 -16.31 4.89 -12.14
N GLU A 31 -16.49 4.50 -13.41
CA GLU A 31 -17.79 4.10 -13.95
C GLU A 31 -18.27 2.76 -13.36
N PRO A 32 -19.60 2.59 -13.14
CA PRO A 32 -20.16 1.33 -12.66
C PRO A 32 -19.94 0.17 -13.65
N ALA A 33 -19.69 -1.03 -13.10
CA ALA A 33 -19.61 -2.28 -13.86
C ALA A 33 -20.74 -3.24 -13.46
N LEU A 34 -21.12 -4.18 -14.32
CA LEU A 34 -22.13 -5.20 -14.00
C LEU A 34 -21.48 -6.41 -13.30
N CYS A 35 -22.07 -6.90 -12.19
CA CYS A 35 -21.60 -8.11 -11.50
C CYS A 35 -21.75 -9.31 -12.45
N PRO A 36 -20.68 -10.06 -12.77
CA PRO A 36 -20.74 -11.20 -13.70
C PRO A 36 -21.60 -12.36 -13.17
N LYS A 37 -21.97 -12.36 -11.89
CA LYS A 37 -22.82 -13.37 -11.26
C LYS A 37 -24.31 -13.02 -11.28
N CYS A 38 -24.68 -11.74 -11.19
CA CYS A 38 -26.08 -11.34 -10.98
C CYS A 38 -26.56 -10.16 -11.83
N GLY A 39 -25.67 -9.55 -12.63
CA GLY A 39 -26.00 -8.42 -13.50
C GLY A 39 -26.29 -7.09 -12.78
N SER A 40 -26.21 -7.03 -11.44
CA SER A 40 -26.38 -5.78 -10.68
C SER A 40 -25.16 -4.87 -10.78
N LEU A 41 -25.35 -3.58 -10.47
CA LEU A 41 -24.27 -2.59 -10.46
C LEU A 41 -23.20 -2.90 -9.39
N SER A 42 -21.95 -2.64 -9.75
CA SER A 42 -20.75 -2.82 -8.95
C SER A 42 -19.90 -1.56 -9.00
N GLU A 43 -19.28 -1.22 -7.88
CA GLU A 43 -18.46 -0.03 -7.72
C GLU A 43 -16.98 -0.39 -7.62
N ARG A 44 -16.09 0.51 -8.06
CA ARG A 44 -14.64 0.33 -7.92
C ARG A 44 -14.26 0.31 -6.45
N GLN A 45 -13.46 -0.67 -6.05
CA GLN A 45 -12.91 -0.74 -4.71
C GLN A 45 -11.59 0.01 -4.64
N LEU A 46 -11.46 0.87 -3.64
CA LEU A 46 -10.22 1.55 -3.30
C LEU A 46 -9.59 0.82 -2.13
N SER A 47 -8.52 0.06 -2.39
CA SER A 47 -7.72 -0.53 -1.33
C SER A 47 -6.76 0.51 -0.78
N THR A 48 -6.69 0.64 0.55
CA THR A 48 -5.63 1.41 1.20
C THR A 48 -4.32 0.62 1.09
N PRO A 49 -3.24 1.19 0.51
CA PRO A 49 -1.96 0.51 0.50
C PRO A 49 -1.43 0.41 1.94
N ALA A 50 -1.06 -0.80 2.36
CA ALA A 50 -0.38 -1.01 3.63
C ALA A 50 1.09 -0.57 3.47
N LEU A 51 1.38 0.68 3.78
CA LEU A 51 2.74 1.22 3.76
C LEU A 51 3.41 0.98 5.12
N ALA A 52 4.25 -0.04 5.21
CA ALA A 52 5.02 -0.34 6.42
C ALA A 52 6.50 -0.02 6.19
N PHE A 53 6.99 1.05 6.82
CA PHE A 53 8.42 1.40 6.83
C PHE A 53 9.12 0.61 7.93
N ARG A 54 9.71 -0.53 7.59
CA ARG A 54 10.61 -1.27 8.49
C ARG A 54 12.04 -1.10 8.01
N GLY A 55 12.70 -0.03 8.46
CA GLY A 55 14.11 0.24 8.20
C GLY A 55 14.56 1.55 8.85
N ASN A 56 15.74 1.56 9.47
CA ASN A 56 16.29 2.73 10.19
C ASN A 56 16.91 3.79 9.25
N GLY A 57 16.44 3.92 8.01
CA GLY A 57 17.04 4.84 7.05
C GLY A 57 16.57 4.64 5.62
N PHE A 58 15.60 5.46 5.21
CA PHE A 58 15.26 5.69 3.79
C PHE A 58 16.07 6.87 3.20
N TYR A 59 16.93 7.53 3.99
CA TYR A 59 17.53 8.83 3.64
C TYR A 59 19.07 8.89 3.59
N VAL A 60 19.80 7.77 3.68
CA VAL A 60 21.28 7.85 3.78
C VAL A 60 21.96 8.04 2.41
N THR A 61 21.29 7.85 1.27
CA THR A 61 21.99 7.76 -0.03
C THR A 61 21.87 8.97 -0.96
N ASP A 62 21.11 10.03 -0.66
CA ASP A 62 21.06 11.23 -1.53
C ASP A 62 21.80 12.45 -0.92
N SER A 63 22.48 12.27 0.21
CA SER A 63 23.50 13.22 0.64
C SER A 63 24.74 12.99 -0.22
N ARG A 64 24.88 13.79 -1.28
CA ARG A 64 26.09 13.84 -2.13
C ARG A 64 27.30 14.01 -1.21
N ASP A 65 28.20 13.03 -1.19
CA ASP A 65 29.51 13.16 -0.55
C ASP A 65 30.30 14.23 -1.32
N SER A 66 30.29 15.46 -0.79
CA SER A 66 31.25 16.48 -1.15
C SER A 66 32.41 16.41 -0.16
N SER A 67 33.27 15.40 -0.34
CA SER A 67 34.71 15.46 -0.12
C SER A 67 35.24 16.71 0.63
N THR A 68 35.21 16.76 1.97
CA THR A 68 36.26 17.46 2.73
C THR A 68 36.34 17.07 4.21
N LYS A 69 37.42 16.37 4.55
CA LYS A 69 38.26 16.49 5.76
C LYS A 69 37.62 16.45 7.17
N SER A 70 37.92 15.34 7.83
CA SER A 70 38.82 15.25 9.00
C SER A 70 38.28 15.56 10.42
N LYS A 71 38.48 14.52 11.28
CA LYS A 71 38.78 14.55 12.74
C LYS A 71 37.59 14.95 13.62
N ASN A 72 37.24 14.28 14.73
CA ASN A 72 38.01 13.62 15.78
C ASN A 72 37.00 12.71 16.54
N SER A 73 37.35 11.46 16.86
CA SER A 73 37.70 11.00 18.22
C SER A 73 36.60 11.15 19.28
N GLY A 74 36.14 10.01 19.83
CA GLY A 74 35.54 10.00 21.18
C GLY A 74 34.44 8.96 21.43
N ASP A 75 34.83 7.87 22.09
CA ASP A 75 34.11 7.17 23.16
C ASP A 75 32.88 6.27 22.90
N THR A 76 33.18 4.96 22.89
CA THR A 76 32.62 3.84 23.66
C THR A 76 31.09 3.56 23.69
N PRO A 77 30.63 2.31 23.42
CA PRO A 77 29.22 1.94 23.34
C PRO A 77 28.61 1.55 24.70
N GLN A 78 27.44 2.10 25.03
CA GLN A 78 26.56 1.56 26.08
C GLN A 78 25.23 1.09 25.50
N LYS A 79 24.99 -0.21 25.64
CA LYS A 79 23.75 -0.92 25.31
C LYS A 79 23.00 -1.18 26.62
N PRO A 80 21.71 -0.83 26.79
CA PRO A 80 20.91 -1.42 27.85
C PRO A 80 20.22 -2.67 27.33
N HIS A 81 20.44 -3.78 28.03
CA HIS A 81 19.79 -5.08 27.87
C HIS A 81 18.55 -5.12 28.77
N HIS A 82 17.38 -5.40 28.21
CA HIS A 82 16.18 -5.80 28.94
C HIS A 82 16.32 -7.28 29.33
N THR A 83 16.03 -7.62 30.60
CA THR A 83 15.71 -9.00 31.02
C THR A 83 14.56 -8.93 32.01
N GLU A 84 13.55 -9.78 31.79
CA GLU A 84 12.45 -10.12 32.69
C GLU A 84 12.95 -10.90 33.91
N ASP A 85 12.52 -10.51 35.12
CA ASP A 85 11.74 -11.30 36.08
C ASP A 85 11.09 -10.32 37.10
#